data_AF-A0A954LRW5-F1
#
_entry.id   AF-A0A954LRW5-F1
#
_cell.length_a   1.000
_cell.length_b   1.000
_cell.length_c   1.000
_cell.angle_alpha   90.00
_cell.angle_beta   90.00
_cell.angle_gamma   90.00
#
_symmetry.space_group_name_H-M   'P 1'
#
loop_
_entity.id
_entity.type
_entity.pdbx_description
1 polymer ?
#
loop_
_entity_poly.entity_id
_entity_poly.type
_entity_poly.pdbx_seq_one_letter_code
_entity_poly.pdbx_strand_id
1 'polypeptide(L)'
;MSDELSINSEEIELSSDAAGDEEFEEISSDEVDRVVEAIDELIATIQSENIQAILEDASNSIFALVYDEEDLEAMEDEIQDEAA
;
A
#
# COMPACT_ATOMS: atom_id res chain seq x y z
N MET A 1 28.57 19.31 -37.09
CA MET A 1 27.28 18.63 -37.33
C MET A 1 26.68 18.43 -35.96
N SER A 2 25.70 19.25 -35.62
CA SER A 2 24.97 19.14 -34.36
C SER A 2 23.78 18.23 -34.64
N ASP A 3 23.74 17.08 -33.97
CA ASP A 3 22.60 16.16 -34.04
C ASP A 3 21.36 16.86 -33.48
N GLU A 4 20.39 17.07 -34.37
CA GLU A 4 19.10 17.65 -34.09
C GLU A 4 18.21 16.55 -33.49
N LEU A 5 17.86 16.68 -32.21
CA LEU A 5 16.91 15.80 -31.54
C LEU A 5 15.53 15.97 -32.19
N SER A 6 15.20 15.09 -33.13
CA SER A 6 13.84 14.92 -33.67
C SER A 6 12.94 14.31 -32.60
N ILE A 7 12.44 15.15 -31.71
CA ILE A 7 11.28 14.80 -30.87
C ILE A 7 10.08 14.88 -31.80
N ASN A 8 9.57 13.72 -32.21
CA ASN A 8 8.29 13.64 -32.90
C ASN A 8 7.22 14.21 -31.99
N SER A 9 6.53 15.24 -32.48
CA SER A 9 5.50 16.04 -31.82
C SER A 9 4.16 15.31 -31.64
N GLU A 10 4.18 13.99 -31.45
CA GLU A 10 3.01 13.24 -30.98
C GLU A 10 2.99 13.33 -29.46
N GLU A 11 2.54 14.51 -29.02
CA GLU A 11 1.56 14.68 -27.94
C GLU A 11 1.57 13.53 -26.91
N ILE A 12 2.55 13.57 -25.99
CA ILE A 12 2.31 12.98 -24.68
C ILE A 12 1.29 13.91 -24.03
N GLU A 13 0.01 13.62 -24.26
CA GLU A 13 -1.07 14.09 -23.40
C GLU A 13 -0.84 13.49 -22.01
N LEU A 14 0.07 14.10 -21.26
CA LEU A 14 -0.03 14.15 -19.82
C LEU A 14 -1.31 14.93 -19.54
N SER A 15 -2.44 14.24 -19.63
CA SER A 15 -3.76 14.75 -19.26
C SER A 15 -3.64 15.30 -17.85
N SER A 16 -3.61 16.62 -17.79
CA SER A 16 -3.39 17.44 -16.61
C SER A 16 -4.67 17.50 -15.76
N ASP A 17 -5.11 16.35 -15.26
CA ASP A 17 -6.27 16.25 -14.34
C ASP A 17 -5.84 16.19 -12.85
N ALA A 18 -4.54 16.13 -12.57
CA ALA A 18 -4.00 15.84 -11.25
C ALA A 18 -3.92 17.05 -10.28
N ALA A 19 -5.00 17.84 -10.16
CA ALA A 19 -5.07 18.94 -9.19
C ALA A 19 -6.49 19.30 -8.72
N GLY A 20 -7.48 18.42 -8.92
CA GLY A 20 -8.79 18.55 -8.30
C GLY A 20 -8.87 17.51 -7.20
N ASP A 21 -8.91 17.94 -5.93
CA ASP A 21 -9.30 17.18 -4.72
C ASP A 21 -9.49 15.68 -5.02
N GLU A 22 -8.37 14.97 -5.25
CA GLU A 22 -8.40 13.57 -5.64
C GLU A 22 -8.74 12.82 -4.36
N GLU A 23 -10.04 12.75 -4.04
CA GLU A 23 -10.58 11.73 -3.17
C GLU A 23 -10.12 10.40 -3.77
N PHE A 24 -9.04 9.85 -3.21
CA PHE A 24 -8.55 8.52 -3.53
C PHE A 24 -9.72 7.56 -3.39
N GLU A 25 -9.79 6.56 -4.27
CA GLU A 25 -10.80 5.51 -4.18
C GLU A 25 -10.72 4.84 -2.80
N GLU A 26 -11.87 4.75 -2.11
CA GLU A 26 -11.97 4.05 -0.83
C GLU A 26 -11.63 2.57 -1.03
N ILE A 27 -10.68 2.05 -0.25
CA ILE A 27 -10.25 0.65 -0.31
C ILE A 27 -11.19 -0.23 0.53
N SER A 28 -11.63 -1.35 -0.02
CA SER A 28 -12.44 -2.33 0.74
C SER A 28 -11.59 -3.22 1.65
N SER A 29 -12.19 -3.82 2.68
CA SER A 29 -11.53 -4.80 3.56
C SER A 29 -10.94 -5.98 2.76
N ASP A 30 -11.71 -6.51 1.79
CA ASP A 30 -11.27 -7.62 0.92
C ASP A 30 -10.06 -7.23 0.04
N GLU A 31 -9.89 -5.95 -0.27
CA GLU A 31 -8.71 -5.45 -0.98
C GLU A 31 -7.52 -5.27 -0.04
N VAL A 32 -7.74 -4.74 1.17
CA VAL A 32 -6.72 -4.67 2.22
C VAL A 32 -6.17 -6.05 2.53
N ASP A 33 -7.01 -7.06 2.74
CA ASP A 33 -6.59 -8.42 3.07
C ASP A 33 -5.69 -9.02 1.98
N ARG A 34 -6.05 -8.82 0.69
CA ARG A 34 -5.25 -9.29 -0.45
C ARG A 34 -3.91 -8.57 -0.55
N VAL A 35 -3.86 -7.28 -0.20
CA VAL A 35 -2.62 -6.49 -0.21
C VAL A 35 -1.70 -6.92 0.93
N VAL A 36 -2.24 -7.10 2.13
CA VAL A 36 -1.50 -7.60 3.30
C VAL A 36 -0.91 -8.98 3.01
N GLU A 37 -1.70 -9.91 2.49
CA GLU A 37 -1.23 -11.26 2.11
C GLU A 37 -0.07 -11.18 1.09
N ALA A 38 -0.19 -10.34 0.07
CA ALA A 38 0.86 -10.16 -0.92
C ALA A 38 2.15 -9.55 -0.35
N ILE A 39 2.02 -8.66 0.64
CA ILE A 39 3.17 -8.08 1.35
C ILE A 39 3.86 -9.15 2.21
N ASP A 40 3.10 -9.98 2.92
CA ASP A 40 3.63 -11.07 3.73
C ASP A 40 4.38 -12.11 2.89
N GLU A 41 3.83 -12.47 1.73
CA GLU A 41 4.52 -13.33 0.75
C GLU A 41 5.83 -12.67 0.27
N LEU A 42 5.82 -11.37 0.01
CA LEU A 42 7.02 -10.64 -0.41
C LEU A 42 8.07 -10.64 0.70
N ILE A 43 7.69 -10.34 1.95
CA ILE A 43 8.57 -10.37 3.13
C ILE A 43 9.27 -11.74 3.24
N ALA A 44 8.51 -12.83 3.08
CA ALA A 44 9.04 -14.19 3.16
C ALA A 44 10.15 -14.51 2.14
N THR A 45 10.22 -13.76 1.03
CA THR A 45 11.24 -13.95 -0.02
C THR A 45 12.46 -13.04 0.12
N ILE A 46 12.35 -11.97 0.92
CA ILE A 46 13.38 -10.95 1.06
C ILE A 46 14.38 -11.35 2.14
N GLN A 47 15.67 -11.09 1.92
CA GLN A 47 16.74 -11.41 2.87
C GLN A 47 17.25 -10.20 3.65
N SER A 48 16.87 -8.98 3.24
CA SER A 48 17.30 -7.76 3.91
C SER A 48 16.36 -7.42 5.05
N GLU A 49 16.84 -7.49 6.29
CA GLU A 49 16.09 -7.11 7.49
C GLU A 49 15.52 -5.68 7.41
N ASN A 50 16.29 -4.74 6.86
CA ASN A 50 15.81 -3.36 6.68
C ASN A 50 14.61 -3.27 5.73
N ILE A 51 14.57 -4.10 4.69
CA ILE A 51 13.47 -4.09 3.73
C ILE A 51 12.27 -4.82 4.33
N GLN A 52 12.49 -5.93 5.05
CA GLN A 52 11.43 -6.63 5.79
C GLN A 52 10.73 -5.69 6.77
N ALA A 53 11.48 -4.96 7.61
CA ALA A 53 10.90 -4.01 8.57
C ALA A 53 10.04 -2.92 7.89
N ILE A 54 10.50 -2.38 6.76
CA ILE A 54 9.71 -1.38 6.00
C ILE A 54 8.41 -1.98 5.48
N LEU A 55 8.45 -3.24 5.01
CA LEU A 55 7.27 -3.93 4.49
C LEU A 55 6.30 -4.30 5.61
N GLU A 56 6.79 -4.71 6.78
CA GLU A 56 5.98 -4.97 7.97
C GLU A 56 5.25 -3.70 8.41
N ASP A 57 5.95 -2.57 8.51
CA ASP A 57 5.35 -1.28 8.83
C ASP A 57 4.28 -0.86 7.79
N ALA A 58 4.55 -1.11 6.50
CA ALA A 58 3.60 -0.82 5.43
C ALA A 58 2.35 -1.72 5.53
N SER A 59 2.52 -3.02 5.79
CA SER A 59 1.44 -3.98 5.96
C SER A 59 0.49 -3.54 7.09
N ASN A 60 1.07 -3.19 8.25
CA ASN A 60 0.32 -2.69 9.41
C ASN A 60 -0.41 -1.37 9.10
N SER A 61 0.26 -0.45 8.40
CA SER A 61 -0.34 0.84 8.04
C SER A 61 -1.54 0.68 7.09
N ILE A 62 -1.48 -0.29 6.18
CA ILE A 62 -2.56 -0.59 5.24
C ILE A 62 -3.72 -1.28 5.96
N PHE A 63 -3.43 -2.22 6.87
CA PHE A 63 -4.44 -2.88 7.69
C PHE A 63 -5.24 -1.85 8.51
N ALA A 64 -4.57 -0.88 9.11
CA ALA A 64 -5.19 0.20 9.89
C ALA A 64 -6.07 1.18 9.08
N LEU A 65 -6.11 1.08 7.73
CA LEU A 65 -7.01 1.91 6.91
C LEU A 65 -8.47 1.48 6.99
N VAL A 66 -8.72 0.22 7.34
CA VAL A 66 -10.08 -0.36 7.35
C VAL A 66 -10.50 -0.84 8.73
N TYR A 67 -9.54 -1.23 9.57
CA TYR A 67 -9.80 -1.60 10.96
C TYR A 67 -9.48 -0.43 11.86
N ASP A 68 -10.53 0.18 12.42
CA ASP A 68 -10.41 1.31 13.34
C ASP A 68 -9.75 0.86 14.66
N GLU A 69 -9.27 1.81 15.47
CA GLU A 69 -8.64 1.55 16.77
C GLU A 69 -9.55 0.73 17.71
N GLU A 70 -10.89 0.92 17.62
CA GLU A 70 -11.87 0.12 18.36
C GLU A 70 -11.97 -1.34 17.87
N ASP A 71 -11.83 -1.60 16.56
CA ASP A 71 -11.83 -2.95 16.00
C ASP A 71 -10.54 -3.70 16.35
N LEU A 72 -9.42 -2.98 16.39
CA LEU A 72 -8.12 -3.51 16.82
C LEU A 72 -8.09 -3.85 18.31
N GLU A 73 -8.62 -2.98 19.19
CA GLU A 73 -8.76 -3.27 20.63
C GLU A 73 -9.65 -4.49 20.90
N ALA A 74 -10.75 -4.64 20.15
CA ALA A 74 -11.64 -5.80 20.27
C ALA A 74 -10.95 -7.12 19.86
N MET A 75 -10.11 -7.09 18.81
CA MET A 75 -9.32 -8.26 18.42
C MET A 75 -8.21 -8.58 19.44
N GLU A 76 -7.56 -7.57 20.03
CA GLU A 76 -6.48 -7.78 21.00
C GLU A 76 -7.00 -8.43 22.30
N ASP A 77 -8.19 -8.03 22.76
CA ASP A 77 -8.87 -8.66 23.91
C ASP A 77 -9.25 -10.13 23.61
N GLU A 78 -9.73 -10.43 22.40
CA GLU A 78 -10.09 -11.81 22.01
C GLU A 78 -8.87 -12.74 21.93
N ILE A 79 -7.72 -12.24 21.44
CA ILE A 79 -6.45 -12.99 21.40
C ILE A 79 -5.91 -13.25 22.83
N GLN A 80 -6.10 -12.31 23.76
CA GLN A 80 -5.66 -12.48 25.15
C GLN A 80 -6.49 -13.53 25.92
N ASP A 81 -7.80 -13.61 25.66
CA ASP A 81 -8.69 -14.59 26.30
C ASP A 81 -8.44 -16.04 25.81
N GLU A 82 -7.96 -16.24 24.58
CA GLU A 82 -7.65 -17.58 24.06
C GLU A 82 -6.32 -18.15 24.59
N ALA A 83 -5.44 -17.30 25.13
CA ALA A 83 -4.13 -17.66 25.68
C ALA A 83 -4.12 -17.97 27.20
N ALA A 84 -5.25 -17.82 27.90
CA ALA A 84 -5.40 -17.99 29.35
C ALA A 84 -6.02 -19.36 29.77
#